data_AF-G2NJM7-F1
#
_entry.id   AF-G2NJM7-F1
#
_cell.length_a   1.000
_cell.length_b   1.000
_cell.length_c   1.000
_cell.angle_alpha   90.00
_cell.angle_beta   90.00
_cell.angle_gamma   90.00
#
_symmetry.space_group_name_H-M   'P 1'
#
loop_
_entity.id
_entity.type
_entity.pdbx_description
1 polymer ?
#
loop_
_entity_poly.entity_id
_entity_poly.type
_entity_poly.pdbx_seq_one_letter_code
_entity_poly.pdbx_strand_id
1 'polypeptide(L)'
;MTVDRHAVEVRTFARYLRDLAALLDPGRGWYGVFVARDPEGMRACLDGTEVPPWDVVESLLQDLAAVRGAGVAAQESVRAAALYTESATAHDRRPGGRRALADRLDLMLREQAAAAQRLRAAGPVAGGPDAEPEEAAWARDDLARATARCAELSHRLAAVGSTVPDGWFRTADAVPPPAPVRSPPAPDPHRPEDPHAPHVPAPRRERKRPRGARFAGLDAEDGTETAPIASPVPVPPPPPPTTSAPRGARYGGAPARRADAAPPAPEADPAVLRAADETVGMLVRLRAEGRTGEAHAVLCEAADGPAGHLPVLAVALHRAGLAADWATLLWELSSLPPTALAAAAGALAAAGRSDDCAQVLRQGVARPAREIADAVAALGLAGRQPEALALLGAFVRVRTPQDAARLAEAGAHDLVPQLLAAAREVSAARERDVLHALRVAGIATP
;
A
#
# COMPACT_ATOMS: atom_id res chain seq x y z
N MET A 1 17.58 32.84 -14.27
CA MET A 1 16.16 32.52 -14.56
C MET A 1 15.72 31.21 -13.89
N THR A 2 16.34 30.06 -14.14
CA THR A 2 15.94 28.76 -13.54
C THR A 2 15.83 28.75 -12.01
N VAL A 3 16.84 29.27 -11.29
CA VAL A 3 16.85 29.30 -9.81
C VAL A 3 15.67 30.09 -9.22
N ASP A 4 15.34 31.24 -9.82
CA ASP A 4 14.22 32.08 -9.38
C ASP A 4 12.87 31.40 -9.65
N ARG A 5 12.74 30.76 -10.81
CA ARG A 5 11.57 29.92 -11.16
C ARG A 5 11.35 28.80 -10.13
N HIS A 6 12.39 28.02 -9.79
CA HIS A 6 12.28 26.97 -8.76
C HIS A 6 11.84 27.55 -7.40
N ALA A 7 12.34 28.73 -7.03
CA ALA A 7 11.93 29.41 -5.80
C ALA A 7 10.47 29.91 -5.86
N VAL A 8 9.94 30.28 -7.04
CA VAL A 8 8.52 30.63 -7.22
C VAL A 8 7.62 29.39 -7.13
N GLU A 9 7.99 28.27 -7.76
CA GLU A 9 7.24 27.01 -7.76
C GLU A 9 7.02 26.50 -6.32
N VAL A 10 8.08 26.38 -5.51
CA VAL A 10 8.00 25.97 -4.10
C VAL A 10 7.16 26.95 -3.25
N ARG A 11 7.36 28.27 -3.39
CA ARG A 11 6.59 29.29 -2.65
C ARG A 11 5.10 29.33 -3.03
N THR A 12 4.74 28.81 -4.20
CA THR A 12 3.36 28.77 -4.69
C THR A 12 2.61 27.59 -4.05
N PHE A 13 3.20 26.40 -4.04
CA PHE A 13 2.65 25.25 -3.31
C PHE A 13 2.60 25.48 -1.79
N ALA A 14 3.62 26.10 -1.19
CA ALA A 14 3.62 26.42 0.24
C ALA A 14 2.53 27.43 0.65
N ARG A 15 2.15 28.34 -0.26
CA ARG A 15 0.99 29.21 -0.05
C ARG A 15 -0.32 28.42 -0.15
N TYR A 16 -0.47 27.63 -1.21
CA TYR A 16 -1.62 26.75 -1.39
C TYR A 16 -1.86 25.82 -0.18
N LEU A 17 -0.80 25.22 0.37
CA LEU A 17 -0.87 24.37 1.55
C LEU A 17 -1.32 25.12 2.82
N ARG A 18 -0.93 26.40 2.97
CA ARG A 18 -1.43 27.27 4.06
C ARG A 18 -2.88 27.69 3.86
N ASP A 19 -3.26 28.02 2.63
CA ASP A 19 -4.64 28.37 2.29
C ASP A 19 -5.58 27.16 2.50
N LEU A 20 -5.11 25.94 2.20
CA LEU A 20 -5.78 24.67 2.52
C LEU A 20 -5.86 24.43 4.03
N ALA A 21 -4.74 24.49 4.75
CA ALA A 21 -4.69 24.24 6.19
C ALA A 21 -5.53 25.23 7.01
N ALA A 22 -5.70 26.48 6.53
CA ALA A 22 -6.56 27.48 7.13
C ALA A 22 -8.07 27.17 7.02
N LEU A 23 -8.47 26.17 6.23
CA LEU A 23 -9.84 25.65 6.14
C LEU A 23 -10.09 24.44 7.04
N LEU A 24 -9.06 23.95 7.75
CA LEU A 24 -9.10 22.72 8.54
C LEU A 24 -8.98 23.02 10.05
N ASP A 25 -9.58 22.18 10.88
CA ASP A 25 -9.53 22.29 12.34
C ASP A 25 -8.25 21.60 12.88
N PRO A 26 -7.29 22.33 13.50
CA PRO A 26 -6.06 21.72 14.03
C PRO A 26 -6.30 20.83 15.27
N GLY A 27 -7.53 20.76 15.79
CA GLY A 27 -7.94 19.81 16.82
C GLY A 27 -8.64 18.55 16.29
N ARG A 28 -8.79 18.38 14.97
CA ARG A 28 -9.54 17.27 14.34
C ARG A 28 -8.91 16.78 13.04
N GLY A 29 -9.40 15.64 12.55
CA GLY A 29 -8.99 15.08 11.27
C GLY A 29 -7.52 14.66 11.23
N TRP A 30 -7.02 14.35 10.04
CA TRP A 30 -5.61 14.06 9.82
C TRP A 30 -4.71 15.28 10.08
N TYR A 31 -5.18 16.49 9.77
CA TYR A 31 -4.47 17.72 10.04
C TYR A 31 -4.11 17.87 11.53
N GLY A 32 -5.09 17.66 12.43
CA GLY A 32 -4.83 17.65 13.87
C GLY A 32 -3.87 16.55 14.31
N VAL A 33 -3.98 15.33 13.76
CA VAL A 33 -3.04 14.23 14.04
C VAL A 33 -1.61 14.59 13.63
N PHE A 34 -1.40 15.15 12.42
CA PHE A 34 -0.06 15.54 11.97
C PHE A 34 0.50 16.73 12.76
N VAL A 35 -0.33 17.71 13.11
CA VAL A 35 0.08 18.87 13.94
C VAL A 35 0.44 18.43 15.37
N ALA A 36 -0.29 17.50 15.97
CA ALA A 36 0.03 16.96 17.29
C ALA A 36 1.34 16.13 17.28
N ARG A 37 1.54 15.30 16.25
CA ARG A 37 2.62 14.31 16.16
C ARG A 37 3.94 14.88 15.63
N ASP A 38 3.90 15.88 14.74
CA ASP A 38 5.09 16.60 14.23
C ASP A 38 4.79 18.10 13.97
N PRO A 39 4.63 18.91 15.04
CA PRO A 39 4.29 20.34 14.91
C PRO A 39 5.41 21.17 14.29
N GLU A 40 6.68 20.78 14.46
CA GLU A 40 7.81 21.39 13.74
C GLU A 40 7.73 21.08 12.25
N GLY A 41 7.22 19.90 11.92
CA GLY A 41 7.11 19.41 10.57
C GLY A 41 6.04 20.06 9.73
N MET A 42 4.81 20.12 10.23
CA MET A 42 3.75 20.82 9.52
C MET A 42 4.11 22.30 9.30
N ARG A 43 4.78 22.96 10.26
CA ARG A 43 5.37 24.29 10.07
C ARG A 43 6.37 24.33 8.90
N ALA A 44 7.39 23.48 8.89
CA ALA A 44 8.40 23.45 7.83
C ALA A 44 7.81 23.24 6.41
N CYS A 45 6.71 22.50 6.29
CA CYS A 45 5.97 22.33 5.04
C CYS A 45 5.12 23.56 4.66
N LEU A 46 4.40 24.15 5.62
CA LEU A 46 3.59 25.36 5.44
C LEU A 46 4.45 26.60 5.10
N ASP A 47 5.66 26.65 5.64
CA ASP A 47 6.69 27.66 5.33
C ASP A 47 7.40 27.41 3.99
N GLY A 48 7.22 26.22 3.37
CA GLY A 48 7.84 25.84 2.10
C GLY A 48 9.33 25.51 2.18
N THR A 49 9.84 25.26 3.39
CA THR A 49 11.25 24.87 3.60
C THR A 49 11.51 23.39 3.29
N GLU A 50 10.50 22.55 3.55
CA GLU A 50 10.42 21.15 3.14
C GLU A 50 9.16 20.92 2.29
N VAL A 51 9.20 19.91 1.41
CA VAL A 51 8.02 19.45 0.68
C VAL A 51 7.38 18.30 1.46
N PRO A 52 6.09 18.35 1.83
CA PRO A 52 5.43 17.25 2.52
C PRO A 52 5.40 15.99 1.65
N PRO A 53 5.30 14.79 2.23
CA PRO A 53 4.90 13.60 1.48
C PRO A 53 3.52 13.75 0.83
N TRP A 54 3.30 13.10 -0.32
CA TRP A 54 2.00 13.16 -1.00
C TRP A 54 0.85 12.56 -0.16
N ASP A 55 1.10 11.49 0.62
CA ASP A 55 0.08 10.88 1.49
C ASP A 55 -0.45 11.85 2.57
N VAL A 56 0.37 12.82 2.98
CA VAL A 56 -0.05 13.90 3.89
C VAL A 56 -1.00 14.86 3.15
N VAL A 57 -0.68 15.24 1.91
CA VAL A 57 -1.53 16.12 1.09
C VAL A 57 -2.87 15.46 0.79
N GLU A 58 -2.89 14.17 0.44
CA GLU A 58 -4.12 13.38 0.25
C GLU A 58 -4.97 13.33 1.53
N SER A 59 -4.35 13.20 2.69
CA SER A 59 -5.04 13.17 3.98
C SER A 59 -5.66 14.53 4.34
N LEU A 60 -4.98 15.65 4.03
CA LEU A 60 -5.55 17.00 4.17
C LEU A 60 -6.70 17.25 3.19
N LEU A 61 -6.67 16.64 2.01
CA LEU A 61 -7.77 16.67 1.03
C LEU A 61 -8.97 15.80 1.49
N GLN A 62 -8.74 14.73 2.24
CA GLN A 62 -9.81 13.96 2.91
C GLN A 62 -10.49 14.79 4.01
N ASP A 63 -9.72 15.52 4.84
CA ASP A 63 -10.29 16.45 5.82
C ASP A 63 -11.08 17.58 5.11
N LEU A 64 -10.56 18.12 4.01
CA LEU A 64 -11.28 19.09 3.18
C LEU A 64 -12.59 18.51 2.62
N ALA A 65 -12.63 17.24 2.25
CA ALA A 65 -13.85 16.57 1.80
C ALA A 65 -14.91 16.48 2.92
N ALA A 66 -14.50 16.32 4.18
CA ALA A 66 -15.39 16.34 5.33
C ALA A 66 -15.94 17.76 5.65
N VAL A 67 -15.14 18.81 5.43
CA VAL A 67 -15.52 20.21 5.71
C VAL A 67 -16.27 20.89 4.56
N ARG A 68 -15.93 20.55 3.29
CA ARG A 68 -16.38 21.26 2.08
C ARG A 68 -17.10 20.36 1.05
N GLY A 69 -17.18 19.06 1.31
CA GLY A 69 -17.80 18.07 0.42
C GLY A 69 -16.83 17.51 -0.62
N ALA A 70 -17.01 16.22 -0.94
CA ALA A 70 -16.11 15.46 -1.82
C ALA A 70 -15.93 16.08 -3.22
N GLY A 71 -16.95 16.73 -3.78
CA GLY A 71 -16.85 17.40 -5.09
C GLY A 71 -15.84 18.55 -5.13
N VAL A 72 -15.74 19.32 -4.03
CA VAL A 72 -14.74 20.39 -3.90
C VAL A 72 -13.35 19.79 -3.70
N ALA A 73 -13.23 18.79 -2.83
CA ALA A 73 -11.95 18.11 -2.58
C ALA A 73 -11.39 17.40 -3.81
N ALA A 74 -12.24 16.84 -4.69
CA ALA A 74 -11.81 16.25 -5.95
C ALA A 74 -11.23 17.30 -6.92
N GLN A 75 -11.83 18.49 -7.01
CA GLN A 75 -11.31 19.60 -7.84
C GLN A 75 -9.98 20.15 -7.27
N GLU A 76 -9.92 20.34 -5.95
CA GLU A 76 -8.69 20.80 -5.27
C GLU A 76 -7.59 19.73 -5.26
N SER A 77 -7.92 18.43 -5.34
CA SER A 77 -6.93 17.35 -5.48
C SER A 77 -6.14 17.45 -6.80
N VAL A 78 -6.83 17.68 -7.93
CA VAL A 78 -6.17 17.88 -9.24
C VAL A 78 -5.24 19.10 -9.21
N ARG A 79 -5.68 20.19 -8.57
CA ARG A 79 -4.91 21.42 -8.39
C ARG A 79 -3.70 21.22 -7.46
N ALA A 80 -3.90 20.51 -6.35
CA ALA A 80 -2.85 20.13 -5.42
C ALA A 80 -1.77 19.29 -6.10
N ALA A 81 -2.16 18.28 -6.88
CA ALA A 81 -1.24 17.39 -7.58
C ALA A 81 -0.33 18.16 -8.56
N ALA A 82 -0.88 19.08 -9.36
CA ALA A 82 -0.09 19.90 -10.28
C ALA A 82 0.93 20.77 -9.53
N LEU A 83 0.48 21.55 -8.54
CA LEU A 83 1.36 22.42 -7.74
C LEU A 83 2.39 21.62 -6.92
N TYR A 84 2.02 20.42 -6.47
CA TYR A 84 2.90 19.49 -5.78
C TYR A 84 4.02 18.99 -6.70
N THR A 85 3.69 18.51 -7.90
CA THR A 85 4.67 18.02 -8.87
C THR A 85 5.68 19.10 -9.26
N GLU A 86 5.23 20.35 -9.48
CA GLU A 86 6.12 21.49 -9.74
C GLU A 86 7.03 21.79 -8.54
N SER A 87 6.46 21.90 -7.33
CA SER A 87 7.19 22.19 -6.09
C SER A 87 8.22 21.12 -5.72
N ALA A 88 7.83 19.84 -5.77
CA ALA A 88 8.71 18.70 -5.54
C ALA A 88 9.87 18.70 -6.54
N THR A 89 9.57 18.84 -7.83
CA THR A 89 10.58 18.88 -8.90
C THR A 89 11.56 20.05 -8.74
N ALA A 90 11.06 21.24 -8.39
CA ALA A 90 11.87 22.43 -8.13
C ALA A 90 12.77 22.27 -6.90
N HIS A 91 12.23 21.71 -5.82
CA HIS A 91 12.94 21.41 -4.57
C HIS A 91 14.02 20.34 -4.79
N ASP A 92 13.72 19.27 -5.51
CA ASP A 92 14.64 18.14 -5.72
C ASP A 92 15.82 18.48 -6.65
N ARG A 93 15.63 19.48 -7.53
CA ARG A 93 16.66 20.07 -8.39
C ARG A 93 17.56 21.10 -7.67
N ARG A 94 17.35 21.37 -6.37
CA ARG A 94 18.26 22.24 -5.59
C ARG A 94 19.65 21.63 -5.46
N PRO A 95 20.74 22.41 -5.28
CA PRO A 95 22.06 21.87 -4.99
C PRO A 95 22.01 20.89 -3.79
N GLY A 96 22.47 19.66 -4.00
CA GLY A 96 22.37 18.58 -3.00
C GLY A 96 21.02 17.85 -2.93
N GLY A 97 19.98 18.29 -3.64
CA GLY A 97 18.62 17.72 -3.59
C GLY A 97 18.55 16.23 -3.91
N ARG A 98 19.21 15.77 -5.00
CA ARG A 98 19.35 14.33 -5.32
C ARG A 98 19.91 13.50 -4.17
N ARG A 99 20.89 14.04 -3.43
CA ARG A 99 21.49 13.36 -2.27
C ARG A 99 20.51 13.38 -1.09
N ALA A 100 19.87 14.51 -0.81
CA ALA A 100 18.87 14.61 0.24
C ALA A 100 17.70 13.63 0.02
N LEU A 101 17.27 13.42 -1.23
CA LEU A 101 16.30 12.38 -1.60
C LEU A 101 16.81 10.96 -1.28
N ALA A 102 18.05 10.64 -1.63
CA ALA A 102 18.63 9.32 -1.33
C ALA A 102 18.79 9.09 0.18
N ASP A 103 19.39 10.06 0.90
CA ASP A 103 19.54 10.05 2.36
C ASP A 103 18.15 9.92 3.07
N ARG A 104 17.09 10.46 2.45
CA ARG A 104 15.68 10.38 2.91
C ARG A 104 14.99 9.06 2.57
N LEU A 105 15.24 8.48 1.39
CA LEU A 105 14.74 7.16 1.00
C LEU A 105 15.33 6.07 1.90
N ASP A 106 16.64 6.10 2.13
CA ASP A 106 17.34 5.22 3.07
C ASP A 106 16.72 5.27 4.48
N LEU A 107 16.32 6.46 4.94
CA LEU A 107 15.64 6.65 6.21
C LEU A 107 14.21 6.07 6.19
N MET A 108 13.46 6.28 5.11
CA MET A 108 12.10 5.76 4.98
C MET A 108 12.06 4.23 4.85
N LEU A 109 13.02 3.61 4.16
CA LEU A 109 13.14 2.14 4.07
C LEU A 109 13.39 1.51 5.44
N ARG A 110 14.18 2.17 6.31
CA ARG A 110 14.36 1.75 7.70
C ARG A 110 13.08 1.90 8.52
N GLU A 111 12.31 2.96 8.31
CA GLU A 111 11.02 3.14 8.99
C GLU A 111 9.95 2.16 8.49
N GLN A 112 9.88 1.88 7.19
CA GLN A 112 9.00 0.86 6.61
C GLN A 112 9.30 -0.52 7.21
N ALA A 113 10.59 -0.86 7.39
CA ALA A 113 10.99 -2.08 8.08
C ALA A 113 10.60 -2.08 9.57
N ALA A 114 10.66 -0.93 10.26
CA ALA A 114 10.23 -0.78 11.65
C ALA A 114 8.71 -0.88 11.80
N ALA A 115 7.92 -0.21 10.96
CA ALA A 115 6.46 -0.32 10.91
C ALA A 115 6.03 -1.77 10.59
N ALA A 116 6.72 -2.45 9.67
CA ALA A 116 6.48 -3.87 9.40
C ALA A 116 6.85 -4.79 10.57
N GLN A 117 7.74 -4.38 11.48
CA GLN A 117 8.00 -5.08 12.75
C GLN A 117 6.91 -4.76 13.79
N ARG A 118 6.50 -3.49 13.93
CA ARG A 118 5.38 -3.07 14.80
C ARG A 118 4.10 -3.84 14.46
N LEU A 119 3.73 -3.93 13.18
CA LEU A 119 2.55 -4.67 12.73
C LEU A 119 2.63 -6.20 12.99
N ARG A 120 3.83 -6.79 12.99
CA ARG A 120 4.02 -8.21 13.38
C ARG A 120 3.95 -8.41 14.89
N ALA A 121 4.38 -7.42 15.67
CA ALA A 121 4.27 -7.44 17.13
C ALA A 121 2.82 -7.25 17.59
N ALA A 122 2.05 -6.39 16.91
CA ALA A 122 0.59 -6.25 17.04
C ALA A 122 -0.20 -7.44 16.43
N GLY A 123 0.42 -8.61 16.31
CA GLY A 123 -0.25 -9.86 15.97
C GLY A 123 -1.16 -10.34 17.12
N PRO A 124 -2.07 -11.30 16.87
CA PRO A 124 -3.11 -11.67 17.82
C PRO A 124 -2.54 -12.29 19.11
N VAL A 125 -2.54 -11.51 20.18
CA VAL A 125 -2.36 -12.01 21.55
C VAL A 125 -3.55 -12.92 21.88
N ALA A 126 -3.28 -14.18 22.20
CA ALA A 126 -4.31 -15.20 22.34
C ALA A 126 -5.06 -15.11 23.70
N GLY A 127 -5.99 -14.16 23.83
CA GLY A 127 -7.06 -14.23 24.84
C GLY A 127 -7.47 -12.92 25.51
N GLY A 128 -8.35 -12.16 24.86
CA GLY A 128 -9.09 -11.04 25.46
C GLY A 128 -10.06 -10.42 24.46
N PRO A 129 -11.29 -9.99 24.85
CA PRO A 129 -12.22 -9.35 23.93
C PRO A 129 -11.92 -7.85 23.68
N ASP A 130 -11.12 -7.20 24.54
CA ASP A 130 -11.03 -5.74 24.64
C ASP A 130 -9.64 -5.13 24.29
N ALA A 131 -8.78 -5.87 23.59
CA ALA A 131 -7.40 -5.45 23.25
C ALA A 131 -6.86 -6.25 22.02
N GLU A 132 -6.25 -5.70 20.97
CA GLU A 132 -5.94 -4.31 20.56
C GLU A 132 -6.28 -4.11 19.05
N PRO A 133 -7.56 -4.02 18.64
CA PRO A 133 -7.90 -3.85 17.22
C PRO A 133 -7.50 -2.47 16.66
N GLU A 134 -7.30 -1.48 17.53
CA GLU A 134 -6.94 -0.11 17.17
C GLU A 134 -5.42 0.06 16.98
N GLU A 135 -4.55 -0.41 17.89
CA GLU A 135 -3.09 -0.43 17.62
C GLU A 135 -2.78 -1.19 16.33
N ALA A 136 -3.43 -2.34 16.12
CA ALA A 136 -3.29 -3.12 14.90
C ALA A 136 -3.82 -2.37 13.66
N ALA A 137 -4.66 -1.33 13.80
CA ALA A 137 -5.07 -0.43 12.72
C ALA A 137 -4.03 0.69 12.48
N TRP A 138 -3.57 1.35 13.53
CA TRP A 138 -2.49 2.36 13.45
C TRP A 138 -1.21 1.77 12.86
N ALA A 139 -0.80 0.57 13.27
CA ALA A 139 0.37 -0.13 12.71
C ALA A 139 0.20 -0.53 11.22
N ARG A 140 -1.04 -0.68 10.73
CA ARG A 140 -1.33 -0.86 9.30
C ARG A 140 -1.23 0.46 8.52
N ASP A 141 -1.76 1.55 9.08
CA ASP A 141 -1.68 2.89 8.46
C ASP A 141 -0.22 3.39 8.39
N ASP A 142 0.54 3.24 9.48
CA ASP A 142 1.99 3.51 9.56
C ASP A 142 2.75 2.80 8.41
N LEU A 143 2.50 1.50 8.23
CA LEU A 143 3.16 0.70 7.19
C LEU A 143 2.71 1.09 5.78
N ALA A 144 1.41 1.41 5.58
CA ALA A 144 0.89 1.88 4.30
C ALA A 144 1.53 3.23 3.92
N ARG A 145 1.56 4.19 4.85
CA ARG A 145 2.20 5.51 4.65
C ARG A 145 3.70 5.41 4.42
N ALA A 146 4.42 4.60 5.20
CA ALA A 146 5.85 4.38 4.99
C ALA A 146 6.13 3.75 3.61
N THR A 147 5.27 2.82 3.16
CA THR A 147 5.37 2.19 1.84
C THR A 147 5.10 3.18 0.70
N ALA A 148 4.05 4.01 0.81
CA ALA A 148 3.75 5.07 -0.15
C ALA A 148 4.92 6.08 -0.25
N ARG A 149 5.47 6.49 0.89
CA ARG A 149 6.63 7.40 0.98
C ARG A 149 7.88 6.80 0.32
N CYS A 150 8.16 5.50 0.51
CA CYS A 150 9.24 4.80 -0.19
C CYS A 150 9.06 4.83 -1.72
N ALA A 151 7.85 4.57 -2.21
CA ALA A 151 7.55 4.60 -3.64
C ALA A 151 7.70 6.01 -4.24
N GLU A 152 7.15 7.02 -3.58
CA GLU A 152 7.21 8.43 -4.00
C GLU A 152 8.66 8.94 -4.07
N LEU A 153 9.45 8.69 -3.02
CA LEU A 153 10.87 9.07 -2.97
C LEU A 153 11.71 8.34 -4.03
N SER A 154 11.40 7.06 -4.30
CA SER A 154 12.07 6.30 -5.36
C SER A 154 11.76 6.86 -6.75
N HIS A 155 10.50 7.22 -7.00
CA HIS A 155 10.07 7.84 -8.26
C HIS A 155 10.75 9.22 -8.46
N ARG A 156 10.74 10.07 -7.44
CA ARG A 156 11.41 11.39 -7.46
C ARG A 156 12.92 11.28 -7.70
N LEU A 157 13.59 10.33 -7.02
CA LEU A 157 15.02 10.08 -7.21
C LEU A 157 15.35 9.58 -8.63
N ALA A 158 14.50 8.72 -9.21
CA ALA A 158 14.63 8.28 -10.60
C ALA A 158 14.41 9.45 -11.59
N ALA A 159 13.38 10.28 -11.39
CA ALA A 159 13.10 11.45 -12.23
C ALA A 159 14.27 12.44 -12.25
N VAL A 160 14.88 12.73 -11.09
CA VAL A 160 16.10 13.56 -11.03
C VAL A 160 17.27 12.89 -11.76
N GLY A 161 17.45 11.58 -11.58
CA GLY A 161 18.46 10.79 -12.30
C GLY A 161 18.34 10.91 -13.82
N SER A 162 17.15 10.67 -14.37
CA SER A 162 16.86 10.75 -15.81
C SER A 162 17.02 12.15 -16.42
N THR A 163 17.07 13.22 -15.62
CA THR A 163 17.38 14.57 -16.12
C THR A 163 18.88 14.88 -16.26
N VAL A 164 19.76 13.94 -15.90
CA VAL A 164 21.20 14.01 -16.21
C VAL A 164 21.48 13.12 -17.41
N PRO A 165 21.89 13.65 -18.58
CA PRO A 165 22.24 12.81 -19.72
C PRO A 165 23.49 11.95 -19.42
N ASP A 166 23.43 10.65 -19.71
CA ASP A 166 24.52 9.69 -19.51
C ASP A 166 25.84 10.06 -20.22
N GLY A 167 25.80 10.99 -21.17
CA GLY A 167 26.97 11.54 -21.84
C GLY A 167 27.83 12.48 -21.00
N TRP A 168 27.31 13.11 -19.93
CA TRP A 168 28.05 14.16 -19.20
C TRP A 168 29.23 13.63 -18.37
N PHE A 169 29.31 12.31 -18.14
CA PHE A 169 30.42 11.66 -17.43
C PHE A 169 31.21 10.68 -18.31
N ARG A 170 31.14 10.79 -19.65
CA ARG A 170 31.88 9.92 -20.58
C ARG A 170 32.85 10.67 -21.48
N THR A 171 33.84 11.32 -20.86
CA THR A 171 35.05 11.85 -21.52
C THR A 171 36.28 11.59 -20.64
N ALA A 172 37.44 11.38 -21.28
CA ALA A 172 38.69 10.83 -20.73
C ALA A 172 38.74 9.29 -20.62
N ASP A 173 39.95 8.76 -20.80
CA ASP A 173 40.42 7.38 -20.59
C ASP A 173 39.72 6.22 -21.34
N ALA A 174 39.45 6.44 -22.63
CA ALA A 174 39.42 5.35 -23.61
C ALA A 174 40.86 5.01 -24.07
N VAL A 175 41.54 4.11 -23.35
CA VAL A 175 42.92 3.67 -23.67
C VAL A 175 42.92 2.65 -24.82
N PRO A 176 43.62 2.89 -25.95
CA PRO A 176 43.78 1.90 -27.01
C PRO A 176 44.82 0.81 -26.63
N PRO A 177 44.66 -0.44 -27.09
CA PRO A 177 45.54 -1.54 -26.70
C PRO A 177 46.94 -1.45 -27.34
N PRO A 178 48.02 -1.74 -26.59
CA PRO A 178 49.40 -1.67 -27.09
C PRO A 178 49.86 -2.94 -27.82
N ALA A 179 50.73 -2.77 -28.83
CA ALA A 179 51.52 -3.84 -29.42
C ALA A 179 52.93 -3.92 -28.76
N PRO A 180 53.60 -5.10 -28.69
CA PRO A 180 54.72 -5.30 -27.76
C PRO A 180 56.13 -5.26 -28.37
N VAL A 181 57.03 -4.42 -27.84
CA VAL A 181 58.49 -4.70 -27.85
C VAL A 181 59.27 -4.01 -26.71
N ARG A 182 60.17 -4.79 -26.06
CA ARG A 182 61.47 -4.43 -25.41
C ARG A 182 61.61 -3.31 -24.35
N SER A 183 62.15 -3.72 -23.19
CA SER A 183 63.07 -2.95 -22.30
C SER A 183 64.53 -3.46 -22.54
N PRO A 184 65.61 -3.10 -21.79
CA PRO A 184 65.82 -2.16 -20.64
C PRO A 184 66.92 -1.08 -21.01
N PRO A 185 67.69 -0.36 -20.12
CA PRO A 185 67.89 -0.42 -18.65
C PRO A 185 67.82 0.94 -17.88
N ALA A 186 68.26 0.93 -16.61
CA ALA A 186 68.17 1.97 -15.56
C ALA A 186 69.60 2.42 -15.08
N PRO A 187 69.89 3.06 -13.90
CA PRO A 187 69.03 3.54 -12.79
C PRO A 187 69.42 4.90 -12.09
N ASP A 188 68.51 5.41 -11.21
CA ASP A 188 68.69 6.20 -9.95
C ASP A 188 69.58 7.49 -9.88
N PRO A 189 69.58 8.27 -8.76
CA PRO A 189 68.63 8.37 -7.63
C PRO A 189 68.16 9.82 -7.30
N HIS A 190 67.27 10.02 -6.31
CA HIS A 190 67.45 10.92 -5.14
C HIS A 190 66.18 11.06 -4.25
N ARG A 191 66.38 11.25 -2.93
CA ARG A 191 65.39 11.50 -1.84
C ARG A 191 65.96 12.62 -0.91
N PRO A 192 65.19 13.34 -0.05
CA PRO A 192 64.40 12.83 1.10
C PRO A 192 62.94 13.44 1.15
N GLU A 193 61.97 13.16 2.05
CA GLU A 193 61.91 13.02 3.53
C GLU A 193 62.34 14.29 4.29
N ASP A 194 61.67 14.82 5.33
CA ASP A 194 60.39 14.55 6.02
C ASP A 194 59.96 15.91 6.73
N PRO A 195 59.04 16.10 7.71
CA PRO A 195 58.20 15.16 8.47
C PRO A 195 56.71 15.56 8.68
N HIS A 196 56.04 14.86 9.60
CA HIS A 196 54.60 14.93 9.95
C HIS A 196 54.28 15.89 11.12
N ALA A 197 52.99 16.23 11.33
CA ALA A 197 52.50 17.04 12.47
C ALA A 197 51.22 16.42 13.09
N PRO A 198 50.94 16.61 14.40
CA PRO A 198 50.12 15.65 15.17
C PRO A 198 48.60 15.88 15.15
N HIS A 199 47.86 14.79 15.28
CA HIS A 199 46.39 14.75 15.41
C HIS A 199 45.95 14.89 16.88
N VAL A 200 44.90 15.67 17.15
CA VAL A 200 44.24 15.77 18.46
C VAL A 200 42.78 15.26 18.36
N PRO A 201 42.30 14.40 19.28
CA PRO A 201 40.93 13.89 19.23
C PRO A 201 39.92 14.85 19.87
N ALA A 202 38.82 15.14 19.17
CA ALA A 202 37.71 15.94 19.68
C ALA A 202 36.69 15.07 20.47
N PRO A 203 35.97 15.63 21.47
CA PRO A 203 35.08 14.86 22.33
C PRO A 203 33.81 14.37 21.61
N ARG A 204 33.32 13.19 22.03
CA ARG A 204 32.06 12.61 21.54
C ARG A 204 30.87 13.52 21.90
N ARG A 205 30.19 14.05 20.89
CA ARG A 205 28.88 14.70 21.08
C ARG A 205 27.78 13.65 21.13
N GLU A 206 26.87 13.80 22.10
CA GLU A 206 25.67 12.98 22.22
C GLU A 206 24.76 13.12 21.00
N ARG A 207 24.19 12.02 20.53
CA ARG A 207 23.28 12.01 19.38
C ARG A 207 21.89 12.48 19.80
N LYS A 208 21.61 13.78 19.66
CA LYS A 208 20.23 14.31 19.78
C LYS A 208 19.31 13.61 18.76
N ARG A 209 18.13 13.16 19.22
CA ARG A 209 17.07 12.58 18.36
C ARG A 209 16.72 13.62 17.26
N PRO A 210 16.63 13.24 15.97
CA PRO A 210 16.16 14.16 14.93
C PRO A 210 14.64 14.36 15.05
N ARG A 211 14.14 15.60 14.90
CA ARG A 211 12.71 15.96 14.87
C ARG A 211 12.37 16.81 13.61
N GLY A 212 11.10 17.18 13.39
CA GLY A 212 10.61 17.93 12.22
C GLY A 212 10.16 17.05 11.04
N ALA A 213 9.61 17.69 9.98
CA ALA A 213 8.69 17.22 8.90
C ALA A 213 8.84 15.82 8.32
N ARG A 214 10.01 15.25 8.50
CA ARG A 214 10.37 13.91 8.08
C ARG A 214 9.80 12.81 9.00
N PHE A 215 9.09 13.15 10.08
CA PHE A 215 8.63 12.22 11.13
C PHE A 215 7.14 12.29 11.52
N ALA A 216 6.31 13.09 10.83
CA ALA A 216 4.85 13.02 10.96
C ALA A 216 4.34 11.58 10.74
N GLY A 217 3.96 10.90 11.82
CA GLY A 217 3.62 9.46 11.82
C GLY A 217 4.41 8.59 12.79
N LEU A 218 5.29 9.10 13.67
CA LEU A 218 5.97 8.26 14.68
C LEU A 218 5.39 8.40 16.10
N ASP A 219 5.17 7.26 16.77
CA ASP A 219 5.01 7.17 18.23
C ASP A 219 6.34 6.84 18.90
N ALA A 220 6.51 7.29 20.15
CA ALA A 220 7.71 7.04 20.95
C ALA A 220 7.38 7.09 22.45
N GLU A 221 6.81 6.00 22.97
CA GLU A 221 6.66 5.76 24.40
C GLU A 221 8.05 5.77 25.09
N ASP A 222 8.26 6.70 26.02
CA ASP A 222 9.55 6.87 26.71
C ASP A 222 9.64 5.91 27.91
N GLY A 223 10.20 4.72 27.68
CA GLY A 223 10.53 3.72 28.71
C GLY A 223 11.66 4.17 29.65
N THR A 224 11.42 5.18 30.49
CA THR A 224 12.37 5.69 31.49
C THR A 224 12.17 5.07 32.88
N GLU A 225 12.28 3.74 32.97
CA GLU A 225 12.32 3.06 34.27
C GLU A 225 13.61 3.45 35.02
N THR A 226 13.46 4.12 36.16
CA THR A 226 14.59 4.70 36.90
C THR A 226 15.13 3.70 37.92
N ALA A 227 16.23 3.03 37.59
CA ALA A 227 16.84 2.01 38.44
C ALA A 227 17.40 2.60 39.76
N PRO A 228 16.96 2.12 40.94
CA PRO A 228 17.59 2.44 42.22
C PRO A 228 18.85 1.60 42.48
N ILE A 229 19.64 2.03 43.46
CA ILE A 229 21.01 1.53 43.73
C ILE A 229 21.02 0.14 44.37
N ALA A 230 22.02 -0.66 44.03
CA ALA A 230 22.15 -2.07 44.43
C ALA A 230 22.56 -2.30 45.90
N SER A 231 22.17 -3.47 46.42
CA SER A 231 22.77 -4.15 47.58
C SER A 231 22.62 -5.69 47.42
N PRO A 232 23.43 -6.53 48.10
CA PRO A 232 23.86 -7.80 47.48
C PRO A 232 23.21 -9.09 48.01
N VAL A 233 22.95 -10.04 47.08
CA VAL A 233 23.02 -11.53 47.24
C VAL A 233 21.93 -12.17 48.15
N PRO A 234 21.26 -13.30 47.79
CA PRO A 234 21.78 -14.47 47.06
C PRO A 234 20.94 -15.01 45.87
N VAL A 235 21.47 -16.04 45.19
CA VAL A 235 20.88 -16.72 44.02
C VAL A 235 20.11 -17.99 44.43
N PRO A 236 18.82 -18.15 44.06
CA PRO A 236 18.10 -19.42 44.06
C PRO A 236 18.24 -20.20 42.73
N PRO A 237 18.06 -21.54 42.71
CA PRO A 237 18.14 -22.36 41.50
C PRO A 237 16.87 -22.30 40.62
N PRO A 238 16.95 -22.66 39.32
CA PRO A 238 15.81 -22.66 38.41
C PRO A 238 14.82 -23.81 38.67
N PRO A 239 13.50 -23.60 38.50
CA PRO A 239 12.48 -24.64 38.63
C PRO A 239 12.38 -25.55 37.38
N PRO A 240 11.91 -26.80 37.51
CA PRO A 240 11.80 -27.75 36.40
C PRO A 240 10.55 -27.54 35.54
N PRO A 241 10.52 -28.05 34.28
CA PRO A 241 9.33 -28.00 33.44
C PRO A 241 8.24 -28.95 33.93
N THR A 242 7.01 -28.46 34.10
CA THR A 242 5.85 -29.30 34.43
C THR A 242 4.70 -29.06 33.45
N THR A 243 4.36 -30.08 32.67
CA THR A 243 3.17 -30.12 31.83
C THR A 243 1.93 -30.44 32.69
N SER A 244 0.94 -29.55 32.72
CA SER A 244 -0.42 -29.92 33.11
C SER A 244 -1.45 -29.03 32.41
N ALA A 245 -2.49 -29.67 31.86
CA ALA A 245 -3.67 -28.95 31.36
C ALA A 245 -4.68 -28.80 32.51
N PRO A 246 -5.30 -27.63 32.72
CA PRO A 246 -6.18 -27.39 33.86
C PRO A 246 -7.50 -28.16 33.73
N ARG A 247 -7.62 -29.30 34.43
CA ARG A 247 -8.91 -29.97 34.65
C ARG A 247 -9.61 -29.36 35.85
N GLY A 248 -10.56 -28.46 35.60
CA GLY A 248 -11.48 -27.92 36.60
C GLY A 248 -12.94 -28.15 36.19
N ALA A 249 -13.82 -28.44 37.15
CA ALA A 249 -15.23 -28.80 36.94
C ALA A 249 -16.15 -27.61 36.54
N ARG A 250 -15.66 -26.73 35.65
CA ARG A 250 -16.37 -25.58 35.09
C ARG A 250 -16.40 -25.58 33.56
N TYR A 251 -15.58 -26.44 32.93
CA TYR A 251 -15.59 -26.67 31.48
C TYR A 251 -16.51 -27.85 31.11
N GLY A 252 -17.81 -27.68 31.38
CA GLY A 252 -18.85 -28.57 30.86
C GLY A 252 -19.00 -28.32 29.36
N GLY A 253 -18.46 -29.21 28.53
CA GLY A 253 -18.40 -28.99 27.09
C GLY A 253 -19.77 -29.03 26.42
N ALA A 254 -20.18 -27.91 25.80
CA ALA A 254 -21.04 -28.00 24.63
C ALA A 254 -20.29 -28.76 23.53
N PRO A 255 -20.90 -29.72 22.82
CA PRO A 255 -20.21 -30.46 21.77
C PRO A 255 -19.85 -29.48 20.65
N ALA A 256 -18.54 -29.31 20.41
CA ALA A 256 -18.06 -28.65 19.21
C ALA A 256 -18.65 -29.40 18.00
N ARG A 257 -19.56 -28.73 17.26
CA ARG A 257 -20.08 -29.26 16.01
C ARG A 257 -18.86 -29.49 15.12
N ARG A 258 -18.57 -30.75 14.81
CA ARG A 258 -17.53 -31.07 13.83
C ARG A 258 -17.88 -30.28 12.57
N ALA A 259 -16.95 -29.47 12.09
CA ALA A 259 -16.96 -29.13 10.68
C ALA A 259 -16.76 -30.47 9.97
N ASP A 260 -17.83 -30.97 9.35
CA ASP A 260 -17.72 -32.17 8.53
C ASP A 260 -16.66 -31.89 7.48
N ALA A 261 -15.63 -32.75 7.43
CA ALA A 261 -14.50 -32.54 6.53
C ALA A 261 -15.05 -32.47 5.11
N ALA A 262 -14.85 -31.32 4.45
CA ALA A 262 -15.30 -31.14 3.08
C ALA A 262 -14.76 -32.31 2.24
N PRO A 263 -15.60 -32.93 1.38
CA PRO A 263 -15.13 -34.02 0.55
C PRO A 263 -13.91 -33.56 -0.25
N PRO A 264 -12.90 -34.42 -0.45
CA PRO A 264 -11.70 -34.03 -1.17
C PRO A 264 -12.12 -33.45 -2.53
N ALA A 265 -11.63 -32.24 -2.83
CA ALA A 265 -11.91 -31.59 -4.09
C ALA A 265 -11.50 -32.55 -5.24
N PRO A 266 -12.31 -32.67 -6.31
CA PRO A 266 -11.97 -33.55 -7.41
C PRO A 266 -10.57 -33.18 -7.94
N GLU A 267 -9.72 -34.19 -8.15
CA GLU A 267 -8.37 -33.97 -8.64
C GLU A 267 -8.43 -33.19 -9.97
N ALA A 268 -7.69 -32.08 -10.04
CA ALA A 268 -7.71 -31.21 -11.19
C ALA A 268 -7.23 -31.96 -12.44
N ASP A 269 -7.92 -31.75 -13.57
CA ASP A 269 -7.62 -32.41 -14.83
C ASP A 269 -6.12 -32.26 -15.19
N PRO A 270 -5.40 -33.36 -15.50
CA PRO A 270 -3.98 -33.32 -15.88
C PRO A 270 -3.70 -32.51 -17.16
N ALA A 271 -4.69 -32.12 -17.96
CA ALA A 271 -4.56 -31.10 -18.99
C ALA A 271 -4.50 -29.68 -18.40
N VAL A 272 -5.36 -29.36 -17.42
CA VAL A 272 -5.39 -28.05 -16.74
C VAL A 272 -4.15 -27.83 -15.89
N LEU A 273 -3.67 -28.87 -15.21
CA LEU A 273 -2.38 -28.83 -14.48
C LEU A 273 -1.21 -28.50 -15.41
N ARG A 274 -1.10 -29.18 -16.57
CA ARG A 274 -0.05 -28.90 -17.55
C ARG A 274 -0.16 -27.50 -18.13
N ALA A 275 -1.36 -27.05 -18.49
CA ALA A 275 -1.56 -25.69 -18.98
C ALA A 275 -1.11 -24.63 -17.97
N ALA A 276 -1.41 -24.83 -16.67
CA ALA A 276 -0.94 -23.96 -15.60
C ALA A 276 0.60 -23.97 -15.46
N ASP A 277 1.24 -25.14 -15.47
CA ASP A 277 2.70 -25.27 -15.39
C ASP A 277 3.40 -24.68 -16.63
N GLU A 278 2.81 -24.82 -17.83
CA GLU A 278 3.27 -24.20 -19.08
C GLU A 278 3.18 -22.66 -19.04
N THR A 279 2.06 -22.10 -18.56
CA THR A 279 1.89 -20.65 -18.33
C THR A 279 2.92 -20.14 -17.32
N VAL A 280 3.14 -20.84 -16.21
CA VAL A 280 4.14 -20.46 -15.20
C VAL A 280 5.56 -20.54 -15.76
N GLY A 281 5.92 -21.59 -16.51
CA GLY A 281 7.22 -21.71 -17.16
C GLY A 281 7.48 -20.58 -18.17
N MET A 282 6.44 -20.18 -18.93
CA MET A 282 6.48 -19.02 -19.82
C MET A 282 6.77 -17.72 -19.06
N LEU A 283 6.04 -17.47 -17.96
CA LEU A 283 6.20 -16.27 -17.13
C LEU A 283 7.58 -16.21 -16.47
N VAL A 284 8.05 -17.29 -15.85
CA VAL A 284 9.40 -17.36 -15.24
C VAL A 284 10.48 -17.01 -16.27
N ARG A 285 10.40 -17.57 -17.48
CA ARG A 285 11.35 -17.27 -18.56
C ARG A 285 11.29 -15.80 -18.97
N LEU A 286 10.10 -15.28 -19.28
CA LEU A 286 9.94 -13.89 -19.74
C LEU A 286 10.37 -12.87 -18.68
N ARG A 287 10.11 -13.15 -17.38
CA ARG A 287 10.60 -12.32 -16.27
C ARG A 287 12.12 -12.39 -16.13
N ALA A 288 12.75 -13.56 -16.29
CA ALA A 288 14.21 -13.71 -16.28
C ALA A 288 14.90 -13.03 -17.49
N GLU A 289 14.24 -13.00 -18.65
CA GLU A 289 14.67 -12.28 -19.85
C GLU A 289 14.36 -10.76 -19.80
N GLY A 290 13.72 -10.26 -18.74
CA GLY A 290 13.32 -8.86 -18.58
C GLY A 290 12.15 -8.40 -19.47
N ARG A 291 11.48 -9.32 -20.18
CA ARG A 291 10.44 -9.10 -21.20
C ARG A 291 9.07 -8.86 -20.55
N THR A 292 9.01 -7.82 -19.71
CA THR A 292 7.89 -7.51 -18.82
C THR A 292 6.55 -7.32 -19.52
N GLY A 293 6.53 -6.75 -20.73
CA GLY A 293 5.31 -6.55 -21.52
C GLY A 293 4.74 -7.86 -22.10
N GLU A 294 5.60 -8.78 -22.54
CA GLU A 294 5.17 -10.09 -23.03
C GLU A 294 4.69 -10.99 -21.89
N ALA A 295 5.33 -10.91 -20.72
CA ALA A 295 4.82 -11.57 -19.52
C ALA A 295 3.45 -11.02 -19.10
N HIS A 296 3.16 -9.73 -19.29
CA HIS A 296 1.82 -9.17 -19.08
C HIS A 296 0.81 -9.67 -20.12
N ALA A 297 1.19 -9.78 -21.41
CA ALA A 297 0.33 -10.38 -22.43
C ALA A 297 -0.08 -11.83 -22.08
N VAL A 298 0.85 -12.65 -21.58
CA VAL A 298 0.55 -14.00 -21.09
C VAL A 298 -0.42 -14.00 -19.89
N LEU A 299 -0.43 -12.97 -19.05
CA LEU A 299 -1.43 -12.80 -17.99
C LEU A 299 -2.80 -12.40 -18.56
N CYS A 300 -2.86 -11.57 -19.60
CA CYS A 300 -4.10 -11.25 -20.29
C CYS A 300 -4.70 -12.48 -20.98
N GLU A 301 -3.88 -13.27 -21.69
CA GLU A 301 -4.30 -14.57 -22.27
C GLU A 301 -4.80 -15.55 -21.21
N ALA A 302 -4.22 -15.54 -20.01
CA ALA A 302 -4.69 -16.33 -18.87
C ALA A 302 -5.99 -15.79 -18.23
N ALA A 303 -6.26 -14.48 -18.33
CA ALA A 303 -7.48 -13.85 -17.84
C ALA A 303 -8.69 -14.12 -18.75
N ASP A 304 -8.49 -14.04 -20.07
CA ASP A 304 -9.50 -14.38 -21.10
C ASP A 304 -9.73 -15.90 -21.24
N GLY A 305 -8.88 -16.72 -20.60
CA GLY A 305 -8.97 -18.17 -20.61
C GLY A 305 -10.14 -18.75 -19.79
N PRO A 306 -10.35 -20.08 -19.82
CA PRO A 306 -11.45 -20.72 -19.09
C PRO A 306 -11.33 -20.50 -17.57
N ALA A 307 -12.32 -19.83 -16.98
CA ALA A 307 -12.33 -19.45 -15.56
C ALA A 307 -12.03 -20.60 -14.58
N GLY A 308 -12.42 -21.84 -14.92
CA GLY A 308 -12.11 -23.03 -14.12
C GLY A 308 -10.62 -23.37 -13.98
N HIS A 309 -9.75 -22.81 -14.83
CA HIS A 309 -8.30 -22.97 -14.73
C HIS A 309 -7.66 -22.03 -13.69
N LEU A 310 -8.30 -20.90 -13.39
CA LEU A 310 -7.75 -19.85 -12.52
C LEU A 310 -7.34 -20.36 -11.13
N PRO A 311 -8.12 -21.21 -10.43
CA PRO A 311 -7.71 -21.70 -9.12
C PRO A 311 -6.45 -22.59 -9.16
N VAL A 312 -6.23 -23.31 -10.26
CA VAL A 312 -5.07 -24.19 -10.49
C VAL A 312 -3.84 -23.35 -10.84
N LEU A 313 -3.98 -22.42 -11.79
CA LEU A 313 -2.94 -21.47 -12.16
C LEU A 313 -2.45 -20.66 -10.95
N ALA A 314 -3.37 -20.22 -10.09
CA ALA A 314 -3.04 -19.53 -8.85
C ALA A 314 -2.22 -20.39 -7.87
N VAL A 315 -2.41 -21.72 -7.82
CA VAL A 315 -1.52 -22.60 -7.03
C VAL A 315 -0.14 -22.66 -7.67
N ALA A 316 -0.06 -22.83 -9.00
CA ALA A 316 1.20 -22.92 -9.72
C ALA A 316 2.04 -21.63 -9.60
N LEU A 317 1.41 -20.46 -9.78
CA LEU A 317 2.02 -19.14 -9.59
C LEU A 317 2.61 -18.98 -8.18
N HIS A 318 1.84 -19.30 -7.13
CA HIS A 318 2.34 -19.22 -5.76
C HIS A 318 3.48 -20.21 -5.46
N ARG A 319 3.43 -21.45 -5.98
CA ARG A 319 4.54 -22.42 -5.87
C ARG A 319 5.83 -21.89 -6.52
N ALA A 320 5.71 -21.16 -7.63
CA ALA A 320 6.82 -20.53 -8.34
C ALA A 320 7.27 -19.17 -7.76
N GLY A 321 6.64 -18.69 -6.68
CA GLY A 321 6.93 -17.38 -6.08
C GLY A 321 6.36 -16.17 -6.84
N LEU A 322 5.59 -16.40 -7.91
CA LEU A 322 5.02 -15.37 -8.79
C LEU A 322 3.75 -14.72 -8.20
N ALA A 323 3.80 -14.35 -6.92
CA ALA A 323 2.66 -13.73 -6.23
C ALA A 323 2.31 -12.33 -6.77
N ALA A 324 3.29 -11.61 -7.33
CA ALA A 324 3.06 -10.34 -8.01
C ALA A 324 2.27 -10.54 -9.32
N ASP A 325 2.63 -11.56 -10.11
CA ASP A 325 1.90 -11.92 -11.33
C ASP A 325 0.47 -12.42 -11.02
N TRP A 326 0.25 -13.11 -9.90
CA TRP A 326 -1.11 -13.42 -9.44
C TRP A 326 -1.91 -12.16 -9.09
N ALA A 327 -1.31 -11.19 -8.38
CA ALA A 327 -1.96 -9.92 -8.07
C ALA A 327 -2.27 -9.10 -9.33
N THR A 328 -1.42 -9.15 -10.36
CA THR A 328 -1.68 -8.59 -11.68
C THR A 328 -2.83 -9.32 -12.39
N LEU A 329 -2.85 -10.66 -12.38
CA LEU A 329 -3.93 -11.44 -12.99
C LEU A 329 -5.29 -11.15 -12.33
N LEU A 330 -5.36 -11.00 -11.00
CA LEU A 330 -6.58 -10.56 -10.31
C LEU A 330 -7.06 -9.18 -10.77
N TRP A 331 -6.15 -8.26 -11.11
CA TRP A 331 -6.50 -6.95 -11.67
C TRP A 331 -7.11 -7.06 -13.07
N GLU A 332 -6.53 -7.87 -13.96
CA GLU A 332 -7.09 -8.13 -15.30
C GLU A 332 -8.46 -8.84 -15.21
N LEU A 333 -8.59 -9.84 -14.33
CA LEU A 333 -9.87 -10.49 -14.04
C LEU A 333 -10.94 -9.49 -13.57
N SER A 334 -10.56 -8.47 -12.78
CA SER A 334 -11.46 -7.39 -12.35
C SER A 334 -11.91 -6.45 -13.47
N SER A 335 -11.29 -6.53 -14.66
CA SER A 335 -11.56 -5.73 -15.85
C SER A 335 -12.38 -6.47 -16.93
N LEU A 336 -12.54 -7.80 -16.83
CA LEU A 336 -13.30 -8.65 -17.77
C LEU A 336 -14.77 -8.21 -17.99
N PRO A 337 -15.44 -8.58 -19.11
CA PRO A 337 -16.88 -8.36 -19.27
C PRO A 337 -17.71 -8.99 -18.13
N PRO A 338 -18.88 -8.43 -17.76
CA PRO A 338 -19.66 -8.85 -16.58
C PRO A 338 -19.93 -10.36 -16.42
N THR A 339 -20.15 -11.08 -17.51
CA THR A 339 -20.35 -12.53 -17.53
C THR A 339 -19.07 -13.33 -17.25
N ALA A 340 -17.93 -12.89 -17.82
CA ALA A 340 -16.62 -13.50 -17.60
C ALA A 340 -16.10 -13.19 -16.18
N LEU A 341 -16.32 -11.96 -15.69
CA LEU A 341 -16.09 -11.57 -14.29
C LEU A 341 -16.87 -12.47 -13.32
N ALA A 342 -18.15 -12.72 -13.58
CA ALA A 342 -18.99 -13.62 -12.77
C ALA A 342 -18.49 -15.07 -12.79
N ALA A 343 -18.05 -15.56 -13.95
CA ALA A 343 -17.46 -16.90 -14.08
C ALA A 343 -16.13 -17.03 -13.32
N ALA A 344 -15.24 -16.03 -13.41
CA ALA A 344 -13.97 -16.00 -12.68
C ALA A 344 -14.18 -15.96 -11.16
N ALA A 345 -15.04 -15.05 -10.67
CA ALA A 345 -15.41 -14.96 -9.26
C ALA A 345 -16.03 -16.28 -8.75
N GLY A 346 -16.94 -16.89 -9.51
CA GLY A 346 -17.56 -18.16 -9.17
C GLY A 346 -16.59 -19.34 -9.14
N ALA A 347 -15.60 -19.39 -10.03
CA ALA A 347 -14.55 -20.41 -10.04
C ALA A 347 -13.61 -20.28 -8.84
N LEU A 348 -13.20 -19.06 -8.49
CA LEU A 348 -12.40 -18.78 -7.29
C LEU A 348 -13.15 -19.18 -6.02
N ALA A 349 -14.40 -18.77 -5.87
CA ALA A 349 -15.24 -19.13 -4.72
C ALA A 349 -15.50 -20.64 -4.63
N ALA A 350 -15.74 -21.33 -5.76
CA ALA A 350 -15.88 -22.79 -5.80
C ALA A 350 -14.64 -23.54 -5.31
N ALA A 351 -13.45 -22.97 -5.53
CA ALA A 351 -12.17 -23.51 -5.04
C ALA A 351 -11.80 -23.02 -3.63
N GLY A 352 -12.73 -22.40 -2.90
CA GLY A 352 -12.50 -21.88 -1.54
C GLY A 352 -11.67 -20.59 -1.46
N ARG A 353 -11.31 -19.99 -2.60
CA ARG A 353 -10.52 -18.74 -2.69
C ARG A 353 -11.40 -17.51 -2.47
N SER A 354 -12.05 -17.44 -1.31
CA SER A 354 -12.99 -16.38 -0.95
C SER A 354 -12.35 -14.99 -0.97
N ASP A 355 -11.09 -14.87 -0.56
CA ASP A 355 -10.37 -13.59 -0.53
C ASP A 355 -10.00 -13.09 -1.93
N ASP A 356 -9.48 -13.97 -2.81
CA ASP A 356 -9.21 -13.67 -4.22
C ASP A 356 -10.51 -13.24 -4.94
N CYS A 357 -11.60 -14.00 -4.75
CA CYS A 357 -12.91 -13.70 -5.29
C CYS A 357 -13.43 -12.33 -4.82
N ALA A 358 -13.42 -12.09 -3.51
CA ALA A 358 -13.88 -10.82 -2.93
C ALA A 358 -12.97 -9.64 -3.31
N GLN A 359 -11.68 -9.86 -3.60
CA GLN A 359 -10.79 -8.83 -4.14
C GLN A 359 -11.21 -8.42 -5.56
N VAL A 360 -11.39 -9.38 -6.47
CA VAL A 360 -11.82 -9.13 -7.86
C VAL A 360 -13.15 -8.38 -7.89
N LEU A 361 -14.13 -8.79 -7.07
CA LEU A 361 -15.43 -8.11 -6.97
C LEU A 361 -15.32 -6.69 -6.38
N ARG A 362 -14.43 -6.47 -5.39
CA ARG A 362 -14.16 -5.13 -4.85
C ARG A 362 -13.49 -4.20 -5.86
N GLN A 363 -12.58 -4.72 -6.69
CA GLN A 363 -11.90 -3.93 -7.73
C GLN A 363 -12.89 -3.51 -8.84
N GLY A 364 -13.83 -4.39 -9.20
CA GLY A 364 -14.85 -4.10 -10.22
C GLY A 364 -15.85 -2.97 -9.92
N VAL A 365 -15.99 -2.49 -8.68
CA VAL A 365 -17.06 -1.52 -8.29
C VAL A 365 -16.93 -0.12 -8.91
N ALA A 366 -15.79 0.19 -9.54
CA ALA A 366 -15.56 1.44 -10.25
C ALA A 366 -16.40 1.58 -11.54
N ARG A 367 -16.94 0.46 -12.07
CA ARG A 367 -17.70 0.39 -13.32
C ARG A 367 -18.97 1.26 -13.35
N PRO A 368 -19.52 1.52 -14.55
CA PRO A 368 -20.88 2.02 -14.72
C PRO A 368 -21.91 1.15 -14.00
N ALA A 369 -22.95 1.78 -13.43
CA ALA A 369 -24.02 1.10 -12.71
C ALA A 369 -24.72 -0.01 -13.53
N ARG A 370 -24.83 0.16 -14.86
CA ARG A 370 -25.37 -0.84 -15.79
C ARG A 370 -24.54 -2.12 -15.82
N GLU A 371 -23.20 -2.03 -15.88
CA GLU A 371 -22.31 -3.20 -15.84
C GLU A 371 -22.37 -3.92 -14.49
N ILE A 372 -22.53 -3.17 -13.39
CA ILE A 372 -22.68 -3.77 -12.05
C ILE A 372 -24.02 -4.52 -11.96
N ALA A 373 -25.11 -3.99 -12.52
CA ALA A 373 -26.38 -4.70 -12.62
C ALA A 373 -26.23 -6.00 -13.46
N ASP A 374 -25.57 -5.93 -14.61
CA ASP A 374 -25.31 -7.10 -15.46
C ASP A 374 -24.40 -8.14 -14.78
N ALA A 375 -23.42 -7.71 -13.98
CA ALA A 375 -22.53 -8.59 -13.22
C ALA A 375 -23.29 -9.29 -12.07
N VAL A 376 -24.15 -8.57 -11.35
CA VAL A 376 -25.04 -9.14 -10.32
C VAL A 376 -26.01 -10.14 -10.94
N ALA A 377 -26.60 -9.82 -12.09
CA ALA A 377 -27.47 -10.75 -12.81
C ALA A 377 -26.71 -12.01 -13.29
N ALA A 378 -25.50 -11.86 -13.81
CA ALA A 378 -24.66 -12.99 -14.23
C ALA A 378 -24.24 -13.88 -13.05
N LEU A 379 -23.89 -13.30 -11.90
CA LEU A 379 -23.65 -14.04 -10.64
C LEU A 379 -24.91 -14.77 -10.18
N GLY A 380 -26.07 -14.11 -10.22
CA GLY A 380 -27.36 -14.71 -9.87
C GLY A 380 -27.71 -15.93 -10.75
N LEU A 381 -27.53 -15.82 -12.07
CA LEU A 381 -27.71 -16.92 -13.03
C LEU A 381 -26.70 -18.07 -12.82
N ALA A 382 -25.50 -17.78 -12.34
CA ALA A 382 -24.50 -18.78 -11.96
C ALA A 382 -24.74 -19.42 -10.57
N GLY A 383 -25.82 -19.06 -9.88
CA GLY A 383 -26.12 -19.50 -8.50
C GLY A 383 -25.26 -18.84 -7.42
N ARG A 384 -24.50 -17.81 -7.78
CA ARG A 384 -23.48 -17.12 -6.96
C ARG A 384 -24.07 -15.97 -6.15
N GLN A 385 -25.09 -16.29 -5.37
CA GLN A 385 -25.85 -15.32 -4.56
C GLN A 385 -25.02 -14.68 -3.43
N PRO A 386 -24.17 -15.40 -2.67
CA PRO A 386 -23.25 -14.76 -1.72
C PRO A 386 -22.29 -13.76 -2.38
N GLU A 387 -21.77 -14.12 -3.57
CA GLU A 387 -20.84 -13.29 -4.34
C GLU A 387 -21.55 -12.06 -4.93
N ALA A 388 -22.80 -12.19 -5.40
CA ALA A 388 -23.64 -11.08 -5.83
C ALA A 388 -23.90 -10.07 -4.70
N LEU A 389 -24.25 -10.55 -3.50
CA LEU A 389 -24.42 -9.70 -2.32
C LEU A 389 -23.09 -9.07 -1.86
N ALA A 390 -21.96 -9.77 -2.00
CA ALA A 390 -20.64 -9.21 -1.71
C ALA A 390 -20.27 -8.07 -2.67
N LEU A 391 -20.59 -8.20 -3.97
CA LEU A 391 -20.41 -7.15 -4.98
C LEU A 391 -21.29 -5.92 -4.67
N LEU A 392 -22.58 -6.13 -4.34
CA LEU A 392 -23.49 -5.06 -3.92
C LEU A 392 -23.02 -4.35 -2.65
N GLY A 393 -22.60 -5.11 -1.63
CA GLY A 393 -22.07 -4.56 -0.39
C GLY A 393 -20.73 -3.82 -0.57
N ALA A 394 -19.91 -4.23 -1.55
CA ALA A 394 -18.71 -3.47 -1.95
C ALA A 394 -19.09 -2.16 -2.65
N PHE A 395 -20.04 -2.20 -3.59
CA PHE A 395 -20.53 -1.02 -4.32
C PHE A 395 -21.12 0.03 -3.36
N VAL A 396 -22.01 -0.36 -2.44
CA VAL A 396 -22.65 0.55 -1.46
C VAL A 396 -21.65 1.13 -0.44
N ARG A 397 -20.51 0.49 -0.21
CA ARG A 397 -19.43 1.05 0.63
C ARG A 397 -18.69 2.21 -0.03
N VAL A 398 -18.51 2.17 -1.35
CA VAL A 398 -17.60 3.07 -2.09
C VAL A 398 -18.34 4.11 -2.97
N ARG A 399 -19.53 3.78 -3.47
CA ARG A 399 -20.30 4.61 -4.42
C ARG A 399 -21.39 5.42 -3.71
N THR A 400 -21.94 6.42 -4.39
CA THR A 400 -22.96 7.31 -3.78
C THR A 400 -24.33 6.62 -3.70
N PRO A 401 -25.24 7.05 -2.80
CA PRO A 401 -26.63 6.59 -2.81
C PRO A 401 -27.32 6.82 -4.16
N GLN A 402 -26.94 7.87 -4.90
CA GLN A 402 -27.43 8.15 -6.25
C GLN A 402 -26.85 7.19 -7.30
N ASP A 403 -25.64 6.64 -7.11
CA ASP A 403 -25.15 5.51 -7.92
C ASP A 403 -25.92 4.23 -7.62
N ALA A 404 -26.33 4.02 -6.36
CA ALA A 404 -27.18 2.90 -5.96
C ALA A 404 -28.60 3.01 -6.55
N ALA A 405 -29.14 4.21 -6.67
CA ALA A 405 -30.39 4.44 -7.43
C ALA A 405 -30.21 4.12 -8.92
N ARG A 406 -29.16 4.64 -9.58
CA ARG A 406 -28.83 4.29 -10.98
C ARG A 406 -28.59 2.79 -11.20
N LEU A 407 -28.06 2.09 -10.20
CA LEU A 407 -27.89 0.63 -10.23
C LEU A 407 -29.24 -0.09 -10.21
N ALA A 408 -30.19 0.37 -9.39
CA ALA A 408 -31.55 -0.16 -9.37
C ALA A 408 -32.35 0.17 -10.65
N GLU A 409 -32.19 1.36 -11.24
CA GLU A 409 -32.77 1.74 -12.54
C GLU A 409 -32.28 0.83 -13.68
N ALA A 410 -31.02 0.41 -13.61
CA ALA A 410 -30.31 -0.30 -14.66
C ALA A 410 -30.38 -1.84 -14.55
N GLY A 411 -31.10 -2.37 -13.55
CA GLY A 411 -31.19 -3.80 -13.25
C GLY A 411 -32.61 -4.36 -13.21
N ALA A 412 -32.73 -5.63 -12.83
CA ALA A 412 -34.01 -6.33 -12.72
C ALA A 412 -34.76 -5.97 -11.42
N HIS A 413 -36.06 -6.20 -11.37
CA HIS A 413 -36.92 -5.79 -10.25
C HIS A 413 -36.56 -6.42 -8.89
N ASP A 414 -35.91 -7.59 -8.89
CA ASP A 414 -35.41 -8.28 -7.70
C ASP A 414 -34.10 -7.67 -7.14
N LEU A 415 -33.46 -6.75 -7.87
CA LEU A 415 -32.23 -6.09 -7.44
C LEU A 415 -32.45 -5.12 -6.27
N VAL A 416 -33.61 -4.46 -6.19
CA VAL A 416 -33.90 -3.48 -5.12
C VAL A 416 -33.88 -4.13 -3.72
N PRO A 417 -34.58 -5.26 -3.46
CA PRO A 417 -34.45 -5.98 -2.20
C PRO A 417 -33.00 -6.41 -1.87
N GLN A 418 -32.24 -6.89 -2.86
CA GLN A 418 -30.84 -7.33 -2.67
C GLN A 418 -29.92 -6.16 -2.32
N LEU A 419 -30.08 -5.03 -3.02
CA LEU A 419 -29.33 -3.79 -2.78
C LEU A 419 -29.61 -3.22 -1.38
N LEU A 420 -30.86 -3.28 -0.93
CA LEU A 420 -31.26 -2.84 0.40
C LEU A 420 -30.75 -3.77 1.52
N ALA A 421 -30.78 -5.09 1.30
CA ALA A 421 -30.15 -6.05 2.20
C ALA A 421 -28.63 -5.80 2.30
N ALA A 422 -27.94 -5.67 1.17
CA ALA A 422 -26.51 -5.36 1.14
C ALA A 422 -26.18 -4.00 1.79
N ALA A 423 -27.05 -3.00 1.65
CA ALA A 423 -26.88 -1.70 2.32
C ALA A 423 -27.04 -1.81 3.85
N ARG A 424 -27.98 -2.64 4.33
CA ARG A 424 -28.20 -2.91 5.76
C ARG A 424 -26.99 -3.58 6.42
N GLU A 425 -26.41 -4.59 5.76
CA GLU A 425 -25.19 -5.28 6.20
C GLU A 425 -23.97 -4.34 6.25
N VAL A 426 -23.98 -3.25 5.48
CA VAL A 426 -22.96 -2.18 5.59
C VAL A 426 -23.27 -1.23 6.75
N SER A 427 -24.51 -0.72 6.85
CA SER A 427 -25.08 -0.16 8.09
C SER A 427 -26.54 0.24 7.91
N ALA A 428 -27.30 0.29 9.00
CA ALA A 428 -28.63 0.90 9.02
C ALA A 428 -28.65 2.39 8.59
N ALA A 429 -27.51 3.10 8.59
CA ALA A 429 -27.40 4.42 8.00
C ALA A 429 -27.38 4.37 6.47
N ARG A 430 -26.54 3.50 5.88
CA ARG A 430 -26.49 3.28 4.43
C ARG A 430 -27.79 2.75 3.86
N GLU A 431 -28.50 1.88 4.58
CA GLU A 431 -29.85 1.46 4.20
C GLU A 431 -30.80 2.67 4.04
N ARG A 432 -30.80 3.60 4.99
CA ARG A 432 -31.63 4.82 4.91
C ARG A 432 -31.19 5.76 3.79
N ASP A 433 -29.89 5.94 3.58
CA ASP A 433 -29.36 6.74 2.47
C ASP A 433 -29.85 6.22 1.12
N VAL A 434 -29.75 4.90 0.90
CA VAL A 434 -30.18 4.23 -0.33
C VAL A 434 -31.70 4.25 -0.47
N LEU A 435 -32.47 3.95 0.58
CA LEU A 435 -33.94 4.09 0.57
C LEU A 435 -34.39 5.51 0.19
N HIS A 436 -33.70 6.54 0.66
CA HIS A 436 -34.00 7.91 0.29
C HIS A 436 -33.70 8.17 -1.20
N ALA A 437 -32.53 7.76 -1.69
CA ALA A 437 -32.16 7.93 -3.09
C ALA A 437 -33.09 7.20 -4.07
N LEU A 438 -33.50 5.96 -3.74
CA LEU A 438 -34.48 5.19 -4.52
C LEU A 438 -35.82 5.94 -4.66
N ARG A 439 -36.34 6.50 -3.54
CA ARG A 439 -37.58 7.28 -3.54
C ARG A 439 -37.46 8.58 -4.32
N VAL A 440 -36.31 9.27 -4.26
CA VAL A 440 -36.04 10.48 -5.05
C VAL A 440 -35.98 10.17 -6.55
N ALA A 441 -35.51 8.98 -6.94
CA ALA A 441 -35.56 8.48 -8.31
C ALA A 441 -36.94 7.92 -8.73
N GLY A 442 -37.94 7.92 -7.85
CA GLY A 442 -39.28 7.36 -8.13
C GLY A 442 -39.34 5.84 -8.16
N ILE A 443 -38.29 5.14 -7.71
CA ILE A 443 -38.18 3.68 -7.72
C ILE A 443 -38.98 3.12 -6.55
N ALA A 444 -39.84 2.13 -6.81
CA ALA A 444 -40.62 1.46 -5.77
C ALA A 444 -39.70 0.72 -4.79
N THR A 445 -39.75 1.10 -3.51
CA THR A 445 -39.13 0.36 -2.41
C THR A 445 -40.13 -0.64 -1.81
N PRO A 446 -39.72 -1.87 -1.44
CA PRO A 446 -40.55 -2.79 -0.67
C PRO A 446 -40.85 -2.27 0.76
#